data_AF-A0A7C5MJE9-F1
#
_entry.id   AF-A0A7C5MJE9-F1
#
_cell.length_a   1.000
_cell.length_b   1.000
_cell.length_c   1.000
_cell.angle_alpha   90.00
_cell.angle_beta   90.00
_cell.angle_gamma   90.00
#
_symmetry.space_group_name_H-M   'P 1'
#
loop_
_entity.id
_entity.type
_entity.pdbx_description
1 polymer ?
#
loop_
_entity_poly.entity_id
_entity_poly.type
_entity_poly.pdbx_seq_one_letter_code
_entity_poly.pdbx_strand_id
1 'polypeptide(L)' 'MPTHGSITKAGKVRSQTPKIQGRERRAPIPRVRVRSNAYKRLVLGRKPGQNWMFISNK' A
#
# COMPACT_ATOMS: atom_id res chain seq x y z
N MET A 1 30.35 -23.46 -25.23
CA MET A 1 29.23 -22.70 -24.62
C MET A 1 29.71 -22.17 -23.28
N PRO A 2 29.68 -20.86 -23.00
CA PRO A 2 30.10 -20.36 -21.70
C PRO A 2 29.08 -20.79 -20.64
N THR A 3 29.51 -21.58 -19.67
CA THR A 3 28.68 -22.14 -18.59
C THR A 3 28.33 -21.11 -17.52
N HIS A 4 29.06 -20.00 -17.46
CA HIS A 4 28.95 -18.98 -16.42
C HIS A 4 28.66 -17.61 -17.02
N GLY A 5 27.48 -17.07 -16.73
CA GLY A 5 27.09 -15.71 -17.12
C GLY A 5 27.68 -14.64 -16.19
N SER A 6 27.62 -13.37 -16.61
CA SER A 6 28.15 -12.24 -15.83
C SER A 6 27.33 -11.99 -14.55
N ILE A 7 27.96 -12.17 -13.39
CA ILE A 7 27.38 -11.93 -12.06
C ILE A 7 27.27 -10.44 -11.72
N THR A 8 27.94 -9.57 -12.49
CA THR A 8 28.10 -8.12 -12.20
C THR A 8 26.80 -7.32 -12.02
N LYS A 9 25.67 -7.81 -12.53
CA LYS A 9 24.36 -7.15 -12.42
C LYS A 9 23.55 -7.58 -11.19
N ALA A 10 24.02 -8.58 -10.44
CA ALA A 10 23.31 -9.11 -9.28
C ALA A 10 23.11 -8.01 -8.22
N GLY A 11 21.85 -7.78 -7.83
CA GLY A 11 21.52 -6.83 -6.76
C GLY A 11 21.64 -5.34 -7.11
N LYS A 12 22.08 -4.96 -8.32
CA LYS A 12 22.30 -3.56 -8.74
C LYS A 12 21.11 -2.63 -8.42
N VAL A 13 19.90 -3.05 -8.77
CA VAL A 13 18.70 -2.22 -8.57
C VAL A 13 18.39 -2.04 -7.07
N ARG A 14 18.63 -3.08 -6.28
CA ARG A 14 18.39 -3.05 -4.83
C ARG A 14 19.38 -2.14 -4.11
N SER A 15 20.65 -2.14 -4.51
CA SER A 15 21.67 -1.25 -3.92
C SER A 15 21.55 0.19 -4.38
N GLN A 16 21.06 0.43 -5.60
CA GLN A 16 20.77 1.78 -6.10
C GLN A 16 19.57 2.43 -5.42
N THR A 17 18.63 1.65 -4.88
CA THR A 17 17.42 2.19 -4.26
C THR A 17 17.73 2.69 -2.84
N PRO A 18 17.55 3.98 -2.52
CA PRO A 18 17.78 4.49 -1.17
C PRO A 18 16.79 3.86 -0.18
N LYS A 19 17.25 3.54 1.03
CA LYS A 19 16.39 2.98 2.08
C LYS A 19 15.55 4.09 2.71
N ILE A 20 14.24 4.06 2.45
CA ILE A 20 13.28 4.99 3.05
C ILE A 20 12.71 4.35 4.34
N GLN A 21 12.62 5.15 5.40
CA GLN A 21 12.01 4.71 6.66
C GLN A 21 10.49 4.62 6.56
N GLY A 22 9.90 3.65 7.24
CA GLY A 22 8.46 3.52 7.32
C GLY A 22 7.84 4.65 8.13
N ARG A 23 6.71 5.19 7.67
CA ARG A 23 5.91 6.14 8.48
C ARG A 23 5.32 5.41 9.69
N GLU A 24 5.33 6.05 10.85
CA GLU A 24 4.61 5.54 12.02
C GLU A 24 3.11 5.45 11.73
N ARG A 25 2.50 4.30 12.02
CA ARG A 25 1.06 4.07 11.82
C ARG A 25 0.47 3.46 13.07
N ARG A 26 -0.54 4.12 13.64
CA ARG A 26 -1.37 3.56 14.72
C ARG A 26 -2.68 3.07 14.13
N ALA A 27 -2.98 1.77 14.30
CA ALA A 27 -4.26 1.20 13.91
C ALA A 27 -5.24 1.29 15.09
N PRO A 28 -6.52 1.64 14.87
CA PRO A 28 -7.52 1.58 15.91
C PRO A 28 -7.85 0.13 16.28
N ILE A 29 -8.34 -0.08 17.50
CA ILE A 29 -8.81 -1.39 18.01
C ILE A 29 -9.87 -1.98 17.04
N PRO A 30 -9.93 -3.31 16.86
CA PRO A 30 -10.82 -3.95 15.89
C PRO A 30 -12.28 -3.49 15.94
N ARG A 31 -12.84 -3.29 17.14
CA ARG A 31 -14.23 -2.81 17.33
C ARG A 31 -14.46 -1.45 16.68
N VAL A 32 -13.53 -0.51 16.87
CA VAL A 32 -13.59 0.84 16.29
C VAL A 32 -13.39 0.79 14.78
N ARG A 33 -12.42 -0.02 14.31
CA ARG A 33 -12.15 -0.21 12.88
C ARG A 33 -13.38 -0.73 12.14
N VAL A 34 -14.02 -1.77 12.67
CA VAL A 34 -15.20 -2.41 12.06
C VAL A 34 -16.39 -1.45 12.03
N ARG A 35 -16.66 -0.73 13.13
CA ARG A 35 -17.72 0.28 13.18
C ARG A 35 -17.50 1.40 12.15
N SER A 36 -16.28 1.92 12.05
CA SER A 36 -15.94 2.95 11.07
C SER A 36 -16.10 2.45 9.63
N ASN A 37 -15.72 1.20 9.35
CA ASN A 37 -15.88 0.60 8.03
C ASN A 37 -17.35 0.40 7.67
N ALA A 38 -18.19 -0.06 8.61
CA ALA A 38 -19.62 -0.21 8.40
C ALA A 38 -20.27 1.14 8.08
N TYR A 39 -19.98 2.18 8.86
CA TYR A 39 -20.48 3.53 8.61
C TYR A 39 -20.05 4.06 7.23
N LYS A 40 -18.77 3.95 6.89
CA LYS A 40 -18.25 4.38 5.57
C LYS A 40 -18.94 3.68 4.41
N ARG A 41 -19.24 2.38 4.54
CA ARG A 41 -19.82 1.58 3.45
C ARG A 41 -21.33 1.74 3.34
N LEU A 42 -22.03 1.71 4.47
CA LEU A 42 -23.49 1.64 4.49
C LEU A 42 -24.13 3.02 4.53
N VAL A 43 -23.61 3.94 5.34
CA VAL A 43 -24.18 5.28 5.49
C VAL A 43 -23.62 6.23 4.43
N LEU A 44 -22.30 6.21 4.22
CA LEU A 44 -21.64 7.10 3.26
C LEU A 44 -21.52 6.51 1.85
N GLY A 45 -21.98 5.27 1.62
CA GLY A 45 -21.94 4.62 0.30
C GLY A 45 -20.52 4.40 -0.28
N ARG A 46 -19.46 4.49 0.55
CA ARG A 46 -18.08 4.43 0.05
C ARG A 46 -17.69 3.00 -0.29
N LYS A 47 -17.21 2.79 -1.52
CA LYS A 47 -16.67 1.51 -1.98
C LYS A 47 -15.38 1.14 -1.23
N PRO A 48 -15.18 -0.13 -0.86
CA PRO A 48 -13.92 -0.60 -0.27
C PRO A 48 -12.80 -0.60 -1.33
N GLY A 49 -11.56 -0.34 -0.90
CA GLY A 49 -10.37 -0.40 -1.77
C GLY A 49 -9.61 0.93 -1.87
N GLN A 50 -8.64 0.99 -2.77
CA GLN A 50 -7.87 2.20 -3.09
C GLN A 50 -8.65 3.09 -4.07
N ASN A 51 -9.82 3.58 -3.65
CA ASN A 51 -10.61 4.49 -4.46
C ASN A 51 -10.11 5.92 -4.24
N TRP A 52 -9.12 6.33 -5.03
CA TRP A 52 -8.53 7.68 -5.00
C TRP A 52 -9.43 8.77 -5.61
N MET A 53 -10.62 8.40 -6.10
CA MET A 53 -11.55 9.32 -6.75
C MET A 53 -12.85 9.39 -5.95
N PHE A 54 -12.86 10.17 -4.87
CA PHE A 54 -14.11 10.73 -4.32
C PHE A 54 -14.17 12.22 -4.66
N ILE A 55 -14.04 12.54 -5.94
CA ILE A 55 -14.48 13.82 -6.50
C ILE A 55 -15.42 13.49 -7.65
N SER A 56 -16.69 13.40 -7.33
CA SER A 56 -17.76 13.93 -8.17
C SER A 56 -19.00 13.95 -7.30
N ASN A 57 -19.36 15.17 -6.91
CA ASN A 57 -20.68 15.50 -6.41
C ASN A 57 -21.74 14.82 -7.29
N LYS A 58 -22.68 14.16 -6.64
CA LYS A 58 -24.07 14.17 -7.05
C LYS A 58 -24.91 14.40 -5.82
#